data_AF-A0A327YZX5-F1
#
_entry.id   AF-A0A327YZX5-F1
#
_cell.length_a   1.000
_cell.length_b   1.000
_cell.length_c   1.000
_cell.angle_alpha   90.00
_cell.angle_beta   90.00
_cell.angle_gamma   90.00
#
_symmetry.space_group_name_H-M   'P 1'
#
loop_
_entity.id
_entity.type
_entity.pdbx_description
1 polymer ?
#
loop_
_entity_poly.entity_id
_entity_poly.type
_entity_poly.pdbx_seq_one_letter_code
_entity_poly.pdbx_strand_id
1 'polypeptide(L)'
;MEFDPLSSAEDLIRSSRDELRRALRLRPLPVAVLVGATTLPPPRLGGWETFNGAATCVRVDFGTIEPAGPWVSVETARWAGTQASGGPLRELLEHHMRLNGDRFSSVEWTGEDRTVTVDGRSVAGRRLRAGDHWWALRCSLRDVELSVVARDWDAAIEIRTLNQAEIDEMISVVPTPPTFVPPDPSAVTAPPPGEPHRLLVDEALRSARDQADWLADGGPPPRLSSNWAALWRATVRRQADLAGQPEVEAEKAVQSMVNQMTNLNHEASWFRDDEALRGRAVSETLLFGTGLGPNVPSRPAQLAWLRRQGLRPTDYARLEAISAAQTTWLDEWSIWASSV
;
A
#
# COMPACT_ATOMS: atom_id res chain seq x y z
N MET A 1 28.40 -1.86 -20.54
CA MET A 1 27.52 -3.01 -20.31
C MET A 1 26.12 -2.42 -20.27
N GLU A 2 25.42 -2.51 -21.39
CA GLU A 2 24.11 -1.88 -21.61
C GLU A 2 23.07 -2.72 -20.86
N PHE A 3 22.39 -2.13 -19.89
CA PHE A 3 21.31 -2.79 -19.15
C PHE A 3 20.10 -2.83 -20.07
N ASP A 4 19.71 -4.03 -20.52
CA ASP A 4 18.48 -4.22 -21.30
C ASP A 4 17.31 -4.46 -20.32
N PRO A 5 16.46 -3.45 -20.07
CA PRO A 5 15.35 -3.57 -19.12
C PRO A 5 14.28 -4.58 -19.58
N LEU A 6 14.21 -4.93 -20.87
CA LEU A 6 13.23 -5.90 -21.37
C LEU A 6 13.66 -7.34 -21.05
N SER A 7 14.94 -7.66 -21.19
CA SER A 7 15.49 -8.96 -20.76
C SER A 7 15.30 -9.18 -19.25
N SER A 8 15.46 -8.12 -18.45
CA SER A 8 15.24 -8.18 -17.00
C SER A 8 13.77 -8.45 -16.62
N ALA A 9 12.81 -7.93 -17.40
CA ALA A 9 11.39 -8.10 -17.11
C ALA A 9 10.90 -9.52 -17.43
N GLU A 10 11.33 -10.09 -18.55
CA GLU A 10 11.01 -11.48 -18.92
C GLU A 10 11.61 -12.49 -17.94
N ASP A 11 12.84 -12.26 -17.49
CA ASP A 11 13.49 -13.12 -16.50
C ASP A 11 12.81 -13.03 -15.12
N LEU A 12 12.36 -11.85 -14.71
CA LEU A 12 11.54 -11.67 -13.49
C LEU A 12 10.21 -12.42 -13.60
N ILE A 13 9.50 -12.30 -14.72
CA ILE A 13 8.23 -13.01 -14.96
C ILE A 13 8.45 -14.52 -14.92
N ARG A 14 9.52 -15.02 -15.57
CA ARG A 14 9.86 -16.45 -15.57
C ARG A 14 10.19 -16.94 -14.17
N SER A 15 11.05 -16.22 -13.44
CA SER A 15 11.43 -16.53 -12.06
C SER A 15 10.21 -16.61 -11.15
N SER A 16 9.30 -15.64 -11.27
CA SER A 16 8.08 -15.54 -10.49
C SER A 16 7.12 -16.71 -10.73
N ARG A 17 7.00 -17.19 -11.98
CA ARG A 17 6.20 -18.39 -12.31
C ARG A 17 6.78 -19.67 -11.76
N ASP A 18 8.10 -19.83 -11.87
CA ASP A 18 8.78 -21.01 -11.35
C ASP A 18 8.74 -21.05 -9.82
N GLU A 19 8.78 -19.88 -9.18
CA GLU A 19 8.53 -19.74 -7.76
C GLU A 19 7.11 -20.18 -7.38
N LEU A 20 6.06 -19.71 -8.08
CA LEU A 20 4.69 -20.13 -7.82
C LEU A 20 4.50 -21.64 -8.01
N ARG A 21 5.01 -22.22 -9.10
CA ARG A 21 4.94 -23.67 -9.34
C ARG A 21 5.63 -24.45 -8.21
N ARG A 22 6.79 -23.98 -7.76
CA ARG A 22 7.51 -24.58 -6.64
C ARG A 22 6.71 -24.47 -5.34
N ALA A 23 6.14 -23.30 -5.07
CA ALA A 23 5.37 -23.03 -3.86
C ALA A 23 4.09 -23.87 -3.77
N LEU A 24 3.38 -24.04 -4.89
CA LEU A 24 2.22 -24.93 -4.99
C LEU A 24 2.59 -26.41 -4.85
N ARG A 25 3.76 -26.83 -5.35
CA ARG A 25 4.23 -28.22 -5.16
C ARG A 25 4.67 -28.52 -3.73
N LEU A 26 5.26 -27.54 -3.03
CA LEU A 26 5.75 -27.72 -1.66
C LEU A 26 4.60 -28.03 -0.69
N ARG A 27 3.48 -27.32 -0.81
CA ARG A 27 2.25 -27.58 -0.06
C ARG A 27 1.03 -27.30 -0.94
N PRO A 28 0.42 -28.32 -1.57
CA PRO A 28 -0.66 -28.16 -2.55
C PRO A 28 -1.80 -27.31 -2.02
N LEU A 29 -1.96 -26.09 -2.53
CA LEU A 29 -3.10 -25.21 -2.26
C LEU A 29 -4.08 -25.37 -3.43
N PRO A 30 -5.36 -25.76 -3.20
CA PRO A 30 -6.33 -25.77 -4.28
C PRO A 30 -6.43 -24.38 -4.90
N VAL A 31 -6.51 -24.32 -6.23
CA VAL A 31 -6.74 -23.08 -6.96
C VAL A 31 -8.19 -23.07 -7.39
N ALA A 32 -9.00 -22.19 -6.80
CA ALA A 32 -10.42 -22.09 -7.09
C ALA A 32 -10.71 -21.10 -8.23
N VAL A 33 -11.70 -21.43 -9.06
CA VAL A 33 -12.20 -20.60 -10.16
C VAL A 33 -13.72 -20.61 -10.18
N LEU A 34 -14.33 -19.57 -10.76
CA LEU A 34 -15.77 -19.56 -11.02
C LEU A 34 -16.15 -20.45 -12.20
N VAL A 35 -17.24 -21.19 -12.02
CA VAL A 35 -17.98 -21.88 -13.08
C VAL A 35 -18.99 -20.90 -13.68
N GLY A 36 -19.14 -20.90 -15.00
CA GLY A 36 -20.18 -20.11 -15.66
C GLY A 36 -19.91 -18.61 -15.79
N ALA A 37 -18.72 -18.11 -15.42
CA ALA A 37 -18.27 -16.74 -15.70
C ALA A 37 -17.92 -16.52 -17.18
N THR A 38 -18.68 -17.12 -18.11
CA THR A 38 -18.41 -17.15 -19.55
C THR A 38 -18.62 -15.81 -20.25
N THR A 39 -19.33 -14.89 -19.61
CA THR A 39 -19.52 -13.51 -20.09
C THR A 39 -18.32 -12.62 -19.81
N LEU A 40 -17.36 -13.09 -19.01
CA LEU A 40 -16.13 -12.37 -18.69
C LEU A 40 -14.96 -12.92 -19.52
N PRO A 41 -13.94 -12.08 -19.79
CA PRO A 41 -12.62 -12.53 -20.19
C PRO A 41 -12.13 -13.75 -19.38
N PRO A 42 -11.37 -14.67 -20.00
CA PRO A 42 -10.90 -15.89 -19.35
C PRO A 42 -10.17 -15.63 -18.03
N PRO A 43 -10.23 -16.58 -17.08
CA PRO A 43 -9.52 -16.47 -15.81
C PRO A 43 -8.03 -16.29 -16.04
N ARG A 44 -7.43 -15.37 -15.27
CA ARG A 44 -5.98 -15.19 -15.20
C ARG A 44 -5.52 -15.19 -13.76
N LEU A 45 -4.27 -15.53 -13.54
CA LEU A 45 -3.66 -15.40 -12.24
C LEU A 45 -3.60 -13.91 -11.84
N GLY A 46 -4.25 -13.58 -10.74
CA GLY A 46 -4.34 -12.22 -10.18
C GLY A 46 -3.26 -11.92 -9.14
N GLY A 47 -2.64 -12.94 -8.55
CA GLY A 47 -1.60 -12.81 -7.53
C GLY A 47 -1.46 -14.06 -6.67
N TRP A 48 -0.42 -14.11 -5.85
CA TRP A 48 -0.23 -15.15 -4.84
C TRP A 48 0.66 -14.64 -3.71
N GLU A 49 0.59 -15.32 -2.58
CA GLU A 49 1.47 -15.09 -1.44
C GLU A 49 2.12 -16.40 -1.02
N THR A 50 3.33 -16.29 -0.45
CA THR A 50 4.06 -17.44 0.09
C THR A 50 4.46 -17.21 1.54
N PHE A 51 4.50 -18.31 2.30
CA PHE A 51 5.07 -18.33 3.64
C PHE A 51 5.94 -19.59 3.77
N ASN A 52 7.19 -19.42 4.21
CA ASN A 52 8.19 -20.50 4.24
C ASN A 52 8.31 -21.25 2.91
N GLY A 53 8.21 -20.52 1.78
CA GLY A 53 8.31 -21.07 0.43
C GLY A 53 7.10 -21.88 -0.04
N ALA A 54 6.03 -21.99 0.76
CA ALA A 54 4.79 -22.65 0.39
C ALA A 54 3.72 -21.59 0.02
N ALA A 55 2.89 -21.89 -0.96
CA ALA A 55 1.77 -21.02 -1.33
C ALA A 55 0.73 -20.98 -0.19
N THR A 56 0.41 -19.78 0.28
CA THR A 56 -0.60 -19.54 1.32
C THR A 56 -1.85 -18.87 0.79
N CYS A 57 -1.73 -18.14 -0.32
CA CYS A 57 -2.83 -17.48 -0.99
C CYS A 57 -2.61 -17.56 -2.51
N VAL A 58 -3.66 -17.84 -3.27
CA VAL A 58 -3.69 -17.72 -4.74
C VAL A 58 -4.96 -17.02 -5.16
N ARG A 59 -4.83 -16.01 -6.02
CA ARG A 59 -5.92 -15.20 -6.55
C ARG A 59 -6.07 -15.42 -8.05
N VAL A 60 -7.30 -15.60 -8.51
CA VAL A 60 -7.69 -15.73 -9.91
C VAL A 60 -8.69 -14.63 -10.26
N ASP A 61 -8.37 -13.82 -11.26
CA ASP A 61 -9.20 -12.72 -11.72
C ASP A 61 -9.89 -13.04 -13.04
N PHE A 62 -11.12 -12.57 -13.18
CA PHE A 62 -11.96 -12.58 -14.36
C PHE A 62 -12.29 -11.14 -14.75
N GLY A 63 -12.46 -10.86 -16.04
CA GLY A 63 -12.73 -9.49 -16.50
C GLY A 63 -11.48 -8.64 -16.70
N THR A 64 -11.68 -7.41 -17.14
CA THR A 64 -10.61 -6.40 -17.25
C THR A 64 -10.50 -5.61 -15.96
N ILE A 65 -9.28 -5.32 -15.54
CA ILE A 65 -8.98 -4.39 -14.42
C ILE A 65 -9.31 -2.93 -14.81
N GLU A 66 -9.69 -2.68 -16.07
CA GLU A 66 -10.14 -1.37 -16.50
C GLU A 66 -11.35 -0.91 -15.67
N PRO A 67 -11.39 0.38 -15.30
CA PRO A 67 -12.34 0.90 -14.30
C PRO A 67 -13.82 0.80 -14.69
N ALA A 68 -14.16 0.41 -15.93
CA ALA A 68 -15.54 0.43 -16.43
C ALA A 68 -16.16 -0.96 -16.71
N GLY A 69 -15.41 -2.06 -16.54
CA GLY A 69 -15.87 -3.40 -16.89
C GLY A 69 -16.32 -4.25 -15.69
N PRO A 70 -17.20 -5.25 -15.91
CA PRO A 70 -17.50 -6.25 -14.89
C PRO A 70 -16.24 -7.06 -14.58
N TRP A 71 -16.01 -7.30 -13.30
CA TRP A 71 -14.78 -7.89 -12.80
C TRP A 71 -15.08 -8.77 -11.60
N VAL A 72 -14.37 -9.89 -11.50
CA VAL A 72 -14.50 -10.81 -10.37
C VAL A 72 -13.15 -11.37 -10.00
N SER A 73 -12.89 -11.53 -8.72
CA SER A 73 -11.70 -12.18 -8.18
C SER A 73 -12.07 -13.30 -7.24
N VAL A 74 -11.41 -14.43 -7.39
CA VAL A 74 -11.53 -15.59 -6.52
C VAL A 74 -10.19 -15.80 -5.83
N GLU A 75 -10.18 -15.73 -4.52
CA GLU A 75 -9.02 -15.95 -3.69
C GLU A 75 -9.18 -17.27 -2.93
N THR A 76 -8.16 -18.11 -2.98
CA THR A 76 -8.05 -19.30 -2.12
C THR A 76 -6.89 -19.09 -1.16
N ALA A 77 -7.17 -19.13 0.13
CA ALA A 77 -6.18 -18.95 1.18
C ALA A 77 -6.17 -20.17 2.12
N ARG A 78 -4.98 -20.52 2.63
CA ARG A 78 -4.80 -21.58 3.64
C ARG A 78 -4.18 -21.02 4.91
N TRP A 79 -4.76 -21.40 6.03
CA TRP A 79 -4.31 -21.04 7.36
C TRP A 79 -2.93 -21.65 7.68
N ALA A 80 -1.96 -20.79 8.02
CA ALA A 80 -0.66 -21.21 8.54
C ALA A 80 -0.64 -21.23 10.08
N GLY A 81 -1.42 -22.13 10.70
CA GLY A 81 -1.32 -22.47 12.13
C GLY A 81 -1.96 -21.49 13.12
N THR A 82 -2.05 -20.20 12.80
CA THR A 82 -2.86 -19.22 13.54
C THR A 82 -4.07 -18.84 12.72
N GLN A 83 -5.26 -19.08 13.27
CA GLN A 83 -6.53 -18.63 12.70
C GLN A 83 -6.67 -17.11 12.92
N ALA A 84 -5.77 -16.32 12.36
CA ALA A 84 -6.10 -14.94 12.03
C ALA A 84 -7.01 -15.08 10.82
N SER A 85 -8.33 -14.99 10.99
CA SER A 85 -9.24 -14.92 9.84
C SER A 85 -8.64 -13.98 8.81
N GLY A 86 -8.73 -14.29 7.51
CA GLY A 86 -8.58 -13.24 6.49
C GLY A 86 -9.40 -12.07 7.01
N GLY A 87 -8.83 -10.85 7.00
CA GLY A 87 -9.44 -9.70 7.67
C GLY A 87 -10.94 -9.61 7.37
N PRO A 88 -11.75 -8.99 8.25
CA PRO A 88 -13.20 -8.88 8.08
C PRO A 88 -13.62 -8.76 6.62
N LEU A 89 -14.64 -9.51 6.18
CA LEU A 89 -15.07 -9.54 4.76
C LEU A 89 -15.28 -8.12 4.17
N ARG A 90 -15.63 -7.18 5.04
CA ARG A 90 -15.70 -5.75 4.75
C ARG A 90 -14.35 -5.15 4.34
N GLU A 91 -13.27 -5.37 5.07
CA GLU A 91 -11.93 -4.86 4.73
C GLU A 91 -11.44 -5.39 3.38
N LEU A 92 -11.74 -6.66 3.06
CA LEU A 92 -11.46 -7.22 1.74
C LEU A 92 -12.21 -6.46 0.65
N LEU A 93 -13.51 -6.21 0.82
CA LEU A 93 -14.31 -5.47 -0.15
C LEU A 93 -13.86 -4.01 -0.27
N GLU A 94 -13.59 -3.34 0.85
CA GLU A 94 -13.05 -1.98 0.91
C GLU A 94 -11.70 -1.87 0.20
N HIS A 95 -10.80 -2.85 0.36
CA HIS A 95 -9.54 -2.87 -0.37
C HIS A 95 -9.76 -2.85 -1.89
N HIS A 96 -10.66 -3.69 -2.41
CA HIS A 96 -10.96 -3.73 -3.84
C HIS A 96 -11.68 -2.48 -4.35
N MET A 97 -12.64 -1.95 -3.60
CA MET A 97 -13.28 -0.66 -3.90
C MET A 97 -12.26 0.47 -4.01
N ARG A 98 -11.33 0.56 -3.03
CA ARG A 98 -10.27 1.56 -2.99
C ARG A 98 -9.34 1.48 -4.20
N LEU A 99 -8.91 0.29 -4.58
CA LEU A 99 -8.06 0.09 -5.77
C LEU A 99 -8.76 0.50 -7.07
N ASN A 100 -10.09 0.48 -7.08
CA ASN A 100 -10.92 0.86 -8.23
C ASN A 100 -11.42 2.32 -8.18
N GLY A 101 -11.06 3.07 -7.14
CA GLY A 101 -11.40 4.48 -7.04
C GLY A 101 -12.77 4.77 -6.42
N ASP A 102 -13.44 3.77 -5.84
CA ASP A 102 -14.75 3.91 -5.20
C ASP A 102 -14.63 4.32 -3.74
N ARG A 103 -15.62 5.07 -3.25
CA ARG A 103 -15.70 5.51 -1.84
C ARG A 103 -16.55 4.56 -1.00
N PHE A 104 -16.16 4.33 0.25
CA PHE A 104 -16.88 3.47 1.19
C PHE A 104 -18.09 4.19 1.77
N SER A 105 -17.99 5.51 1.96
CA SER A 105 -19.07 6.37 2.43
C SER A 105 -20.19 6.59 1.42
N SER A 106 -19.97 6.28 0.13
CA SER A 106 -20.97 6.47 -0.93
C SER A 106 -21.89 5.26 -1.15
N VAL A 107 -21.79 4.23 -0.32
CA VAL A 107 -22.53 2.97 -0.51
C VAL A 107 -23.24 2.53 0.77
N GLU A 108 -24.37 1.87 0.60
CA GLU A 108 -25.04 1.16 1.68
C GLU A 108 -24.48 -0.27 1.81
N TRP A 109 -24.32 -0.72 3.06
CA TRP A 109 -23.74 -2.01 3.38
C TRP A 109 -24.82 -2.99 3.83
N THR A 110 -24.93 -4.13 3.14
CA THR A 110 -25.88 -5.19 3.51
C THR A 110 -25.18 -6.54 3.56
N GLY A 111 -25.48 -7.33 4.59
CA GLY A 111 -24.86 -8.65 4.79
C GLY A 111 -25.93 -9.72 4.92
N GLU A 112 -25.72 -10.86 4.26
CA GLU A 112 -26.59 -12.02 4.33
C GLU A 112 -25.78 -13.31 4.41
N ASP A 113 -26.33 -14.32 5.09
CA ASP A 113 -25.82 -15.67 4.98
C ASP A 113 -26.27 -16.25 3.64
N ARG A 114 -25.36 -16.95 2.95
CA ARG A 114 -25.60 -17.45 1.60
C ARG A 114 -24.97 -18.81 1.41
N THR A 115 -25.69 -19.68 0.71
CA THR A 115 -25.16 -20.98 0.30
C THR A 115 -24.43 -20.86 -1.04
N VAL A 116 -23.27 -21.49 -1.14
CA VAL A 116 -22.42 -21.52 -2.34
C VAL A 116 -22.12 -22.94 -2.74
N THR A 117 -22.11 -23.22 -4.04
CA THR A 117 -21.70 -24.53 -4.55
C THR A 117 -20.19 -24.52 -4.78
N VAL A 118 -19.46 -25.39 -4.10
CA VAL A 118 -18.01 -25.58 -4.28
C VAL A 118 -17.75 -27.05 -4.62
N ASP A 119 -17.20 -27.32 -5.81
CA ASP A 119 -16.98 -28.68 -6.32
C ASP A 119 -18.24 -29.56 -6.23
N GLY A 120 -19.40 -28.98 -6.58
CA GLY A 120 -20.71 -29.63 -6.52
C GLY A 120 -21.30 -29.78 -5.11
N ARG A 121 -20.63 -29.27 -4.06
CA ARG A 121 -21.09 -29.35 -2.67
C ARG A 121 -21.67 -28.03 -2.20
N SER A 122 -22.79 -28.09 -1.47
CA SER A 122 -23.37 -26.94 -0.80
C SER A 122 -22.53 -26.57 0.43
N VAL A 123 -22.00 -25.33 0.45
CA VAL A 123 -21.16 -24.78 1.51
C VAL A 123 -21.80 -23.49 2.02
N ALA A 124 -21.92 -23.37 3.35
CA ALA A 124 -22.37 -22.14 3.97
C ALA A 124 -21.30 -21.05 3.84
N GLY A 125 -21.72 -19.85 3.47
CA GLY A 125 -20.89 -18.68 3.37
C GLY A 125 -21.64 -17.43 3.80
N ARG A 126 -20.92 -16.31 3.76
CA ARG A 126 -21.47 -14.99 4.04
C ARG A 126 -21.23 -14.09 2.84
N ARG A 127 -22.27 -13.39 2.39
CA ARG A 127 -22.19 -12.34 1.37
C ARG A 127 -22.30 -10.98 2.03
N LEU A 128 -21.49 -10.04 1.57
CA LEU A 128 -21.55 -8.63 1.90
C LEU A 128 -21.70 -7.85 0.59
N ARG A 129 -22.68 -6.97 0.50
CA ARG A 129 -22.83 -6.02 -0.60
C ARG A 129 -22.49 -4.60 -0.14
N ALA A 130 -21.98 -3.82 -1.08
CA ALA A 130 -21.66 -2.40 -0.97
C ALA A 130 -22.36 -1.69 -2.14
N GLY A 131 -23.59 -1.22 -1.91
CA GLY A 131 -24.46 -0.75 -2.98
C GLY A 131 -24.80 -1.84 -4.00
N ASP A 132 -25.08 -1.42 -5.23
CA ASP A 132 -25.51 -2.32 -6.31
C ASP A 132 -24.33 -2.93 -7.09
N HIS A 133 -23.20 -2.23 -7.10
CA HIS A 133 -22.05 -2.57 -7.94
C HIS A 133 -21.12 -3.58 -7.28
N TRP A 134 -20.97 -3.53 -5.95
CA TRP A 134 -19.93 -4.26 -5.25
C TRP A 134 -20.49 -5.34 -4.34
N TRP A 135 -19.85 -6.49 -4.33
CA TRP A 135 -20.06 -7.48 -3.29
C TRP A 135 -18.85 -8.38 -3.08
N ALA A 136 -18.77 -8.93 -1.87
CA ALA A 136 -17.84 -9.98 -1.51
C ALA A 136 -18.60 -11.16 -0.91
N LEU A 137 -18.06 -12.36 -1.10
CA LEU A 137 -18.54 -13.58 -0.48
C LEU A 137 -17.36 -14.30 0.13
N ARG A 138 -17.55 -14.93 1.29
CA ARG A 138 -16.56 -15.81 1.89
C ARG A 138 -17.20 -17.08 2.41
N CYS A 139 -16.54 -18.20 2.15
CA CYS A 139 -16.89 -19.50 2.72
C CYS A 139 -15.62 -20.29 3.06
N SER A 140 -15.78 -21.33 3.86
CA SER A 140 -14.67 -22.21 4.25
C SER A 140 -14.95 -23.63 3.80
N LEU A 141 -13.97 -24.26 3.17
CA LEU A 141 -14.03 -25.66 2.77
C LEU A 141 -12.80 -26.37 3.33
N ARG A 142 -12.99 -27.21 4.36
CA ARG A 142 -11.90 -27.90 5.08
C ARG A 142 -10.90 -26.90 5.68
N ASP A 143 -9.64 -26.94 5.27
CA ASP A 143 -8.53 -26.11 5.75
C ASP A 143 -8.29 -24.86 4.88
N VAL A 144 -9.15 -24.60 3.88
CA VAL A 144 -9.04 -23.43 3.00
C VAL A 144 -10.23 -22.49 3.16
N GLU A 145 -9.93 -21.19 3.04
CA GLU A 145 -10.90 -20.12 2.90
C GLU A 145 -10.99 -19.73 1.42
N LEU A 146 -12.22 -19.56 0.95
CA LEU A 146 -12.52 -19.07 -0.37
C LEU A 146 -13.19 -17.72 -0.22
N SER A 147 -12.60 -16.70 -0.84
CA SER A 147 -13.20 -15.38 -0.94
C SER A 147 -13.46 -15.03 -2.40
N VAL A 148 -14.63 -14.48 -2.70
CA VAL A 148 -14.99 -13.98 -4.03
C VAL A 148 -15.32 -12.50 -3.89
N VAL A 149 -14.75 -11.65 -4.72
CA VAL A 149 -15.08 -10.22 -4.77
C VAL A 149 -15.47 -9.88 -6.19
N ALA A 150 -16.57 -9.17 -6.37
CA ALA A 150 -17.07 -8.82 -7.69
C ALA A 150 -17.52 -7.36 -7.76
N ARG A 151 -17.32 -6.78 -8.94
CA ARG A 151 -17.87 -5.50 -9.39
C ARG A 151 -18.72 -5.72 -10.63
N ASP A 152 -19.93 -5.18 -10.65
CA ASP A 152 -20.85 -5.19 -11.80
C ASP A 152 -21.14 -6.60 -12.35
N TRP A 153 -21.09 -7.62 -11.50
CA TRP A 153 -21.32 -9.01 -11.88
C TRP A 153 -22.20 -9.70 -10.83
N ASP A 154 -23.36 -10.23 -11.21
CA ASP A 154 -24.33 -10.82 -10.27
C ASP A 154 -24.86 -12.19 -10.73
N ALA A 155 -24.02 -12.99 -11.39
CA ALA A 155 -24.40 -14.36 -11.77
C ALA A 155 -24.38 -15.31 -10.56
N ALA A 156 -24.95 -16.51 -10.73
CA ALA A 156 -24.89 -17.55 -9.71
C ALA A 156 -23.43 -17.94 -9.41
N ILE A 157 -23.09 -18.04 -8.12
CA ILE A 157 -21.74 -18.34 -7.66
C ILE A 157 -21.60 -19.87 -7.54
N GLU A 158 -20.92 -20.45 -8.53
CA GLU A 158 -20.47 -21.83 -8.48
C GLU A 158 -18.94 -21.83 -8.62
N ILE A 159 -18.27 -22.51 -7.70
CA ILE A 159 -16.81 -22.55 -7.61
C ILE A 159 -16.35 -23.97 -7.90
N ARG A 160 -15.30 -24.11 -8.70
CA ARG A 160 -14.58 -25.38 -8.85
C ARG A 160 -13.10 -25.21 -8.57
N THR A 161 -12.46 -26.27 -8.11
CA THR A 161 -11.00 -26.34 -8.00
C THR A 161 -10.38 -26.82 -9.31
N LEU A 162 -9.26 -26.22 -9.69
CA LEU A 162 -8.49 -26.61 -10.86
C LEU A 162 -7.66 -27.86 -10.59
N ASN A 163 -7.50 -28.70 -11.60
CA ASN A 163 -6.49 -29.76 -11.58
C ASN A 163 -5.09 -29.21 -11.94
N GLN A 164 -4.06 -30.02 -11.77
CA GLN A 164 -2.67 -29.58 -11.97
C GLN A 164 -2.38 -29.11 -13.41
N ALA A 165 -2.95 -29.75 -14.43
CA ALA A 165 -2.72 -29.37 -15.83
C ALA A 165 -3.34 -28.00 -16.13
N GLU A 166 -4.54 -27.73 -15.60
CA GLU A 166 -5.21 -26.43 -15.73
C GLU A 166 -4.45 -25.32 -14.98
N ILE A 167 -3.90 -25.63 -13.81
CA ILE A 167 -3.04 -24.69 -13.06
C ILE A 167 -1.79 -24.35 -13.87
N ASP A 168 -1.11 -25.36 -14.44
CA ASP A 168 0.10 -25.17 -15.22
C ASP A 168 -0.17 -24.37 -16.51
N GLU A 169 -1.33 -24.59 -17.15
CA GLU A 169 -1.79 -23.78 -18.28
C GLU A 169 -2.00 -22.32 -17.87
N MET A 170 -2.73 -22.09 -16.78
CA MET A 170 -3.01 -20.74 -16.28
C MET A 170 -1.73 -19.96 -15.91
N ILE A 171 -0.76 -20.61 -15.26
CA ILE A 171 0.54 -19.99 -14.91
C ILE A 171 1.35 -19.64 -16.17
N SER A 172 1.14 -20.36 -17.26
CA SER A 172 1.90 -20.18 -18.51
C SER A 172 1.41 -18.97 -19.33
N VAL A 173 0.18 -18.50 -19.12
CA VAL A 173 -0.36 -17.31 -19.80
C VAL A 173 0.42 -16.06 -19.39
N VAL A 174 1.03 -15.35 -20.36
CA VAL A 174 1.80 -14.11 -20.12
C VAL A 174 0.82 -12.95 -20.07
N PRO A 175 0.68 -12.25 -18.93
CA PRO A 175 0.02 -10.95 -18.94
C PRO A 175 0.86 -10.03 -19.82
N THR A 176 0.26 -9.43 -20.85
CA THR A 176 0.91 -8.33 -21.57
C THR A 176 1.09 -7.17 -20.57
N PRO A 177 2.32 -6.79 -20.20
CA PRO A 177 2.51 -5.67 -19.31
C PRO A 177 1.91 -4.42 -19.96
N PRO A 178 1.27 -3.52 -19.20
CA PRO A 178 0.84 -2.24 -19.75
C PRO A 178 2.07 -1.52 -20.29
N THR A 179 1.94 -0.89 -21.47
CA THR A 179 3.02 -0.08 -22.04
C THR A 179 3.37 1.02 -21.05
N PHE A 180 4.52 0.90 -20.38
CA PHE A 180 5.04 1.98 -19.57
C PHE A 180 5.46 3.11 -20.50
N VAL A 181 4.69 4.21 -20.47
CA VAL A 181 5.11 5.47 -21.10
C VAL A 181 5.88 6.23 -20.01
N PRO A 182 7.21 6.38 -20.13
CA PRO A 182 7.95 7.18 -19.18
C PRO A 182 7.38 8.60 -19.18
N PRO A 183 7.20 9.24 -18.02
CA PRO A 183 6.84 10.64 -17.98
C PRO A 183 7.87 11.46 -18.76
N ASP A 184 7.42 12.41 -19.59
CA ASP A 184 8.29 13.25 -20.40
C ASP A 184 9.28 14.01 -19.47
N PRO A 185 10.60 13.75 -19.57
CA PRO A 185 11.59 14.42 -18.73
C PRO A 185 11.67 15.93 -19.00
N SER A 186 11.06 16.42 -20.09
CA SER A 186 11.01 17.83 -20.47
C SER A 186 9.88 18.60 -19.77
N ALA A 187 8.92 17.91 -19.13
CA ALA A 187 7.85 18.53 -18.35
C ALA A 187 8.33 18.99 -16.95
N VAL A 188 9.55 19.51 -16.85
CA VAL A 188 10.06 20.09 -15.61
C VAL A 188 9.33 21.41 -15.38
N THR A 189 8.26 21.35 -14.59
CA THR A 189 7.62 22.56 -14.09
C THR A 189 8.59 23.22 -13.10
N ALA A 190 8.89 24.50 -13.29
CA ALA A 190 9.69 25.25 -12.34
C ALA A 190 9.04 25.18 -10.94
N PRO A 191 9.81 25.03 -9.85
CA PRO A 191 9.22 25.04 -8.52
C PRO A 191 8.52 26.37 -8.28
N PRO A 192 7.38 26.38 -7.55
CA PRO A 192 6.69 27.62 -7.21
C PRO A 192 7.62 28.56 -6.42
N PRO A 193 7.41 29.89 -6.50
CA PRO A 193 8.21 30.85 -5.76
C PRO A 193 8.00 30.69 -4.25
N GLY A 194 9.08 30.75 -3.46
CA GLY A 194 9.06 30.64 -1.99
C GLY A 194 10.29 29.93 -1.43
N GLU A 195 10.35 29.75 -0.10
CA GLU A 195 11.43 28.98 0.54
C GLU A 195 11.19 27.47 0.30
N PRO A 196 12.09 26.77 -0.44
CA PRO A 196 11.86 25.40 -0.90
C PRO A 196 11.54 24.40 0.21
N HIS A 197 12.21 24.51 1.36
CA HIS A 197 11.99 23.63 2.50
C HIS A 197 10.54 23.65 2.99
N ARG A 198 9.96 24.85 3.12
CA ARG A 198 8.58 25.01 3.59
C ARG A 198 7.58 24.47 2.57
N LEU A 199 7.80 24.80 1.29
CA LEU A 199 6.96 24.30 0.20
C LEU A 199 6.97 22.76 0.12
N LEU A 200 8.13 22.13 0.29
CA LEU A 200 8.25 20.66 0.29
C LEU A 200 7.55 20.04 1.50
N VAL A 201 7.72 20.61 2.70
CA VAL A 201 7.06 20.11 3.91
C VAL A 201 5.54 20.24 3.79
N ASP A 202 5.03 21.39 3.36
CA ASP A 202 3.59 21.63 3.19
C ASP A 202 2.99 20.64 2.17
N GLU A 203 3.69 20.40 1.06
CA GLU A 203 3.30 19.44 0.03
C GLU A 203 3.31 17.98 0.53
N ALA A 204 4.31 17.61 1.33
CA ALA A 204 4.40 16.28 1.93
C ALA A 204 3.27 16.06 2.96
N LEU A 205 2.96 17.08 3.78
CA LEU A 205 1.87 17.01 4.75
C LEU A 205 0.49 16.97 4.09
N ARG A 206 0.31 17.70 2.99
CA ARG A 206 -0.91 17.58 2.17
C ARG A 206 -1.03 16.16 1.59
N SER A 207 0.02 15.67 0.94
CA SER A 207 0.02 14.31 0.36
C SER A 207 -0.22 13.22 1.40
N ALA A 208 0.32 13.36 2.61
CA ALA A 208 0.09 12.42 3.71
C ALA A 208 -1.36 12.43 4.20
N ARG A 209 -2.04 13.59 4.21
CA ARG A 209 -3.47 13.70 4.53
C ARG A 209 -4.33 13.09 3.44
N ASP A 210 -4.07 13.43 2.18
CA ASP A 210 -4.77 12.85 1.03
C ASP A 210 -4.66 11.31 1.02
N GLN A 211 -3.48 10.79 1.38
CA GLN A 211 -3.24 9.35 1.55
C GLN A 211 -4.03 8.75 2.72
N ALA A 212 -4.09 9.43 3.87
CA ALA A 212 -4.85 8.96 5.02
C ALA A 212 -6.35 8.94 4.72
N ASP A 213 -6.88 9.99 4.09
CA ASP A 213 -8.28 10.07 3.67
C ASP A 213 -8.63 8.97 2.66
N TRP A 214 -7.74 8.72 1.69
CA TRP A 214 -7.89 7.63 0.73
C TRP A 214 -7.85 6.23 1.38
N LEU A 215 -7.01 6.03 2.39
CA LEU A 215 -6.99 4.77 3.14
C LEU A 215 -8.29 4.57 3.94
N ALA A 216 -8.82 5.65 4.52
CA ALA A 216 -9.98 5.62 5.39
C ALA A 216 -11.31 5.47 4.63
N ASP A 217 -11.46 6.13 3.48
CA ASP A 217 -12.72 6.19 2.74
C ASP A 217 -12.63 5.68 1.29
N GLY A 218 -11.44 5.41 0.76
CA GLY A 218 -11.26 5.08 -0.64
C GLY A 218 -11.32 6.30 -1.56
N GLY A 219 -11.86 6.13 -2.76
CA GLY A 219 -11.86 7.14 -3.81
C GLY A 219 -10.64 7.06 -4.74
N PRO A 220 -10.50 7.99 -5.70
CA PRO A 220 -9.37 8.03 -6.63
C PRO A 220 -8.04 8.06 -5.86
N PRO A 221 -7.05 7.23 -6.23
CA PRO A 221 -5.77 7.21 -5.53
C PRO A 221 -5.12 8.59 -5.61
N PRO A 222 -4.61 9.12 -4.48
CA PRO A 222 -3.98 10.41 -4.46
C PRO A 222 -2.73 10.37 -5.33
N ARG A 223 -2.53 11.43 -6.12
CA ARG A 223 -1.38 11.57 -6.98
C ARG A 223 -0.43 12.57 -6.35
N LEU A 224 0.87 12.25 -6.38
CA LEU A 224 1.90 13.24 -6.09
C LEU A 224 1.75 14.41 -7.05
N SER A 225 1.99 15.62 -6.56
CA SER A 225 2.00 16.80 -7.42
C SER A 225 3.04 16.64 -8.53
N SER A 226 2.72 17.17 -9.72
CA SER A 226 3.66 17.25 -10.84
C SER A 226 4.95 17.99 -10.47
N ASN A 227 4.91 18.83 -9.43
CA ASN A 227 6.06 19.62 -8.97
C ASN A 227 6.93 18.90 -7.94
N TRP A 228 6.56 17.71 -7.46
CA TRP A 228 7.27 17.01 -6.38
C TRP A 228 8.77 16.87 -6.64
N ALA A 229 9.15 16.38 -7.83
CA ALA A 229 10.55 16.19 -8.20
C ALA A 229 11.32 17.52 -8.34
N ALA A 230 10.65 18.61 -8.72
CA ALA A 230 11.26 19.93 -8.79
C ALA A 230 11.46 20.53 -7.39
N LEU A 231 10.46 20.39 -6.51
CA LEU A 231 10.53 20.81 -5.10
C LEU A 231 11.61 20.06 -4.33
N TRP A 232 11.70 18.74 -4.50
CA TRP A 232 12.73 17.91 -3.89
C TRP A 232 14.14 18.41 -4.27
N ARG A 233 14.43 18.50 -5.57
CA ARG A 233 15.74 18.97 -6.07
C ARG A 233 16.07 20.40 -5.64
N ALA A 234 15.08 21.30 -5.64
CA ALA A 234 15.27 22.66 -5.16
C ALA A 234 15.63 22.70 -3.67
N THR A 235 14.97 21.86 -2.86
CA THR A 235 15.20 21.77 -1.42
C THR A 235 16.56 21.16 -1.10
N VAL A 236 16.95 20.08 -1.80
CA VAL A 236 18.27 19.45 -1.60
C VAL A 236 19.40 20.43 -1.93
N ARG A 237 19.32 21.16 -3.05
CA ARG A 237 20.32 22.19 -3.39
C ARG A 237 20.36 23.30 -2.35
N ARG A 238 19.19 23.83 -1.97
CA ARG A 238 19.09 24.87 -0.94
C ARG A 238 19.67 24.41 0.41
N GLN A 239 19.43 23.16 0.80
CA GLN A 239 19.98 22.56 2.02
C GLN A 239 21.51 22.42 1.91
N ALA A 240 22.04 21.96 0.78
CA ALA A 240 23.48 21.87 0.54
C ALA A 240 24.16 23.25 0.67
N ASP A 241 23.55 24.28 0.07
CA ASP A 241 24.04 25.66 0.12
C ASP A 241 24.03 26.23 1.55
N LEU A 242 22.94 26.04 2.30
CA LEU A 242 22.78 26.60 3.65
C LEU A 242 23.68 25.91 4.69
N ALA A 243 23.80 24.59 4.62
CA ALA A 243 24.57 23.80 5.59
C ALA A 243 26.03 23.58 5.17
N GLY A 244 26.42 23.98 3.95
CA GLY A 244 27.76 23.76 3.42
C GLY A 244 28.14 22.28 3.27
N GLN A 245 27.15 21.41 3.03
CA GLN A 245 27.32 19.96 3.02
C GLN A 245 27.21 19.37 1.60
N PRO A 246 27.83 18.21 1.33
CA PRO A 246 27.69 17.51 0.05
C PRO A 246 26.22 17.17 -0.26
N GLU A 247 25.87 17.12 -1.56
CA GLU A 247 24.50 16.89 -2.03
C GLU A 247 23.88 15.60 -1.45
N VAL A 248 24.66 14.52 -1.32
CA VAL A 248 24.21 13.24 -0.75
C VAL A 248 23.85 13.38 0.75
N GLU A 249 24.56 14.22 1.50
CA GLU A 249 24.24 14.49 2.90
C GLU A 249 23.03 15.42 3.02
N ALA A 250 22.93 16.40 2.12
CA ALA A 250 21.74 17.25 1.99
C ALA A 250 20.48 16.46 1.67
N GLU A 251 20.55 15.50 0.76
CA GLU A 251 19.43 14.63 0.43
C GLU A 251 18.96 13.83 1.66
N LYS A 252 19.89 13.23 2.41
CA LYS A 252 19.56 12.51 3.66
C LYS A 252 18.94 13.43 4.71
N ALA A 253 19.46 14.65 4.86
CA ALA A 253 18.91 15.63 5.80
C ALA A 253 17.48 16.04 5.41
N VAL A 254 17.23 16.33 4.12
CA VAL A 254 15.89 16.65 3.60
C VAL A 254 14.93 15.48 3.77
N GLN A 255 15.37 14.25 3.45
CA GLN A 255 14.58 13.04 3.67
C GLN A 255 14.23 12.86 5.16
N SER A 256 15.22 13.06 6.04
CA SER A 256 15.03 12.96 7.49
C SER A 256 13.99 13.95 8.00
N MET A 257 14.08 15.21 7.55
CA MET A 257 13.15 16.28 7.89
C MET A 257 11.72 15.97 7.41
N VAL A 258 11.54 15.60 6.13
CA VAL A 258 10.21 15.26 5.58
C VAL A 258 9.61 14.09 6.34
N ASN A 259 10.40 13.04 6.60
CA ASN A 259 9.95 11.88 7.38
C ASN A 259 9.53 12.29 8.79
N GLN A 260 10.27 13.18 9.46
CA GLN A 260 9.90 13.63 10.80
C GLN A 260 8.54 14.33 10.81
N MET A 261 8.32 15.24 9.85
CA MET A 261 7.07 16.00 9.76
C MET A 261 5.88 15.11 9.41
N THR A 262 6.04 14.16 8.49
CA THR A 262 4.96 13.21 8.16
C THR A 262 4.66 12.25 9.31
N ASN A 263 5.67 11.83 10.08
CA ASN A 263 5.45 11.05 11.30
C ASN A 263 4.71 11.88 12.37
N LEU A 264 5.06 13.15 12.59
CA LEU A 264 4.33 14.00 13.54
C LEU A 264 2.86 14.17 13.14
N ASN A 265 2.58 14.37 11.86
CA ASN A 265 1.22 14.47 11.36
C ASN A 265 0.40 13.20 11.60
N HIS A 266 1.03 12.03 11.54
CA HIS A 266 0.39 10.75 11.82
C HIS A 266 0.13 10.54 13.32
N GLU A 267 1.13 10.83 14.15
CA GLU A 267 1.18 10.38 15.55
C GLU A 267 0.69 11.43 16.57
N ALA A 268 0.78 12.73 16.24
CA ALA A 268 0.52 13.80 17.19
C ALA A 268 -0.69 14.64 16.75
N SER A 269 -1.81 14.56 17.49
CA SER A 269 -3.03 15.33 17.21
C SER A 269 -2.78 16.84 17.24
N TRP A 270 -2.00 17.35 18.19
CA TRP A 270 -1.66 18.77 18.26
C TRP A 270 -0.99 19.28 16.96
N PHE A 271 -0.15 18.47 16.31
CA PHE A 271 0.51 18.87 15.07
C PHE A 271 -0.46 18.87 13.89
N ARG A 272 -1.45 17.98 13.92
CA ARG A 272 -2.49 17.88 12.88
C ARG A 272 -3.52 19.00 13.00
N ASP A 273 -3.97 19.28 14.22
CA ASP A 273 -5.17 20.07 14.47
C ASP A 273 -4.87 21.54 14.80
N ASP A 274 -3.69 21.84 15.37
CA ASP A 274 -3.27 23.22 15.67
C ASP A 274 -2.28 23.75 14.62
N GLU A 275 -2.76 24.66 13.78
CA GLU A 275 -1.95 25.27 12.71
C GLU A 275 -0.81 26.13 13.23
N ALA A 276 -0.98 26.80 14.37
CA ALA A 276 0.04 27.67 14.94
C ALA A 276 1.19 26.83 15.52
N LEU A 277 0.86 25.79 16.29
CA LEU A 277 1.86 24.84 16.82
C LEU A 277 2.57 24.11 15.69
N ARG A 278 1.84 23.63 14.68
CA ARG A 278 2.45 23.02 13.48
C ARG A 278 3.41 23.97 12.79
N GLY A 279 2.99 25.21 12.55
CA GLY A 279 3.82 26.22 11.91
C GLY A 279 5.13 26.48 12.67
N ARG A 280 5.06 26.54 14.01
CA ARG A 280 6.26 26.71 14.86
C ARG A 280 7.16 25.48 14.82
N ALA A 281 6.60 24.27 14.95
CA ALA A 281 7.36 23.01 14.89
C ALA A 281 8.11 22.84 13.56
N VAL A 282 7.46 23.18 12.44
CA VAL A 282 8.08 23.19 11.12
C VAL A 282 9.24 24.19 11.11
N SER A 283 9.01 25.45 11.48
CA SER A 283 10.06 26.48 11.51
C SER A 283 11.27 26.09 12.36
N GLU A 284 11.05 25.56 13.56
CA GLU A 284 12.15 25.12 14.42
C GLU A 284 12.89 23.90 13.86
N THR A 285 12.19 22.98 13.21
CA THR A 285 12.83 21.83 12.53
C THR A 285 13.69 22.30 11.35
N LEU A 286 13.22 23.29 10.58
CA LEU A 286 14.02 23.88 9.50
C LEU A 286 15.29 24.56 10.05
N LEU A 287 15.16 25.35 11.12
CA LEU A 287 16.31 26.01 11.75
C LEU A 287 17.33 25.01 12.29
N PHE A 288 16.87 23.93 12.91
CA PHE A 288 17.74 22.87 13.41
C PHE A 288 18.41 22.11 12.27
N GLY A 289 17.64 21.65 11.28
CA GLY A 289 18.11 20.81 10.17
C GLY A 289 19.04 21.52 9.19
N THR A 290 18.88 22.84 9.02
CA THR A 290 19.80 23.67 8.20
C THR A 290 21.04 24.13 8.97
N GLY A 291 21.11 23.91 10.29
CA GLY A 291 22.18 24.39 11.15
C GLY A 291 22.15 25.90 11.44
N LEU A 292 21.14 26.64 10.93
CA LEU A 292 20.99 28.08 11.15
C LEU A 292 20.57 28.42 12.59
N GLY A 293 19.95 27.47 13.29
CA GLY A 293 19.53 27.61 14.68
C GLY A 293 19.63 26.29 15.44
N PRO A 294 20.83 25.86 15.88
CA PRO A 294 20.99 24.59 16.58
C PRO A 294 20.38 24.58 18.00
N ASN A 295 20.07 25.76 18.56
CA ASN A 295 19.54 25.93 19.92
C ASN A 295 18.04 26.29 19.92
N VAL A 296 17.24 25.64 19.08
CA VAL A 296 15.78 25.79 19.11
C VAL A 296 15.16 25.13 20.36
N PRO A 297 14.02 25.62 20.87
CA PRO A 297 13.29 24.98 21.97
C PRO A 297 13.00 23.49 21.75
N SER A 298 12.67 23.08 20.52
CA SER A 298 12.41 21.67 20.16
C SER A 298 13.67 20.79 20.07
N ARG A 299 14.87 21.31 20.38
CA ARG A 299 16.15 20.57 20.25
C ARG A 299 16.13 19.16 20.89
N PRO A 300 15.59 18.94 22.11
CA PRO A 300 15.51 17.59 22.68
C PRO A 300 14.78 16.60 21.76
N ALA A 301 13.67 17.04 21.18
CA ALA A 301 12.87 16.26 20.24
C ALA A 301 13.61 15.99 18.92
N GLN A 302 14.35 16.98 18.40
CA GLN A 302 15.18 16.80 17.20
C GLN A 302 16.29 15.75 17.42
N LEU A 303 16.93 15.76 18.60
CA LEU A 303 17.95 14.76 18.94
C LEU A 303 17.35 13.36 19.14
N ALA A 304 16.16 13.27 19.73
CA ALA A 304 15.43 12.01 19.85
C ALA A 304 15.10 11.42 18.47
N TRP A 305 14.71 12.26 17.50
CA TRP A 305 14.50 11.85 16.12
C TRP A 305 15.76 11.26 15.47
N LEU A 306 16.90 11.96 15.56
CA LEU A 306 18.16 11.49 14.99
C LEU A 306 18.60 10.14 15.59
N ARG A 307 18.38 9.94 16.89
CA ARG A 307 18.64 8.65 17.55
C ARG A 307 17.75 7.54 16.99
N ARG A 308 16.46 7.80 16.79
CA ARG A 308 15.50 6.85 16.18
C ARG A 308 15.98 6.42 14.80
N GLN A 309 16.46 7.33 13.96
CA GLN A 309 16.93 7.02 12.61
C GLN A 309 18.18 6.14 12.54
N GLY A 310 19.00 6.16 13.60
CA GLY A 310 20.16 5.27 13.71
C GLY A 310 19.81 3.80 13.91
N LEU A 311 18.55 3.47 14.20
CA LEU A 311 18.09 2.10 14.44
C LEU A 311 17.61 1.46 13.14
N ARG A 312 18.25 0.35 12.73
CA ARG A 312 17.78 -0.48 11.61
C ARG A 312 17.01 -1.71 12.12
N PRO A 313 15.85 -2.06 11.54
CA PRO A 313 15.14 -3.28 11.88
C PRO A 313 15.85 -4.48 11.24
N THR A 314 16.75 -5.11 11.97
CA THR A 314 17.36 -6.40 11.57
C THR A 314 16.98 -7.54 12.51
N ASP A 315 16.49 -7.24 13.72
CA ASP A 315 16.25 -8.23 14.79
C ASP A 315 15.07 -7.84 15.69
N TYR A 316 14.35 -8.83 16.26
CA TYR A 316 13.21 -8.62 17.16
C TYR A 316 13.56 -7.79 18.41
N ALA A 317 14.74 -8.00 19.01
CA ALA A 317 15.21 -7.20 20.15
C ALA A 317 15.39 -5.71 19.81
N ARG A 318 15.48 -5.36 18.51
CA ARG A 318 15.51 -3.96 18.05
C ARG A 318 14.13 -3.38 17.81
N LEU A 319 13.06 -4.18 17.73
CA LEU A 319 11.68 -3.66 17.63
C LEU A 319 11.28 -2.94 18.92
N GLU A 320 11.60 -3.50 20.09
CA GLU A 320 11.39 -2.83 21.38
C GLU A 320 12.19 -1.52 21.46
N ALA A 321 13.45 -1.52 21.01
CA ALA A 321 14.28 -0.32 20.98
C ALA A 321 13.73 0.75 20.02
N ILE A 322 13.22 0.35 18.84
CA ILE A 322 12.56 1.25 17.88
C ILE A 322 11.29 1.85 18.50
N SER A 323 10.48 1.03 19.18
CA SER A 323 9.27 1.48 19.87
C SER A 323 9.60 2.46 21.01
N ALA A 324 10.59 2.16 21.84
CA ALA A 324 11.02 3.05 22.92
C ALA A 324 11.59 4.39 22.39
N ALA A 325 12.36 4.34 21.30
CA ALA A 325 12.86 5.55 20.65
C ALA A 325 11.72 6.39 20.03
N GLN A 326 10.69 5.73 19.50
CA GLN A 326 9.47 6.38 19.00
C GLN A 326 8.73 7.10 20.13
N THR A 327 8.47 6.42 21.25
CA THR A 327 7.82 7.02 22.43
C THR A 327 8.61 8.21 22.96
N THR A 328 9.92 8.06 23.14
CA THR A 328 10.79 9.16 23.61
C THR A 328 10.71 10.38 22.69
N TRP A 329 10.72 10.17 21.38
CA TRP A 329 10.63 11.26 20.41
C TRP A 329 9.28 12.00 20.48
N LEU A 330 8.17 11.28 20.62
CA LEU A 330 6.84 11.86 20.77
C LEU A 330 6.65 12.59 22.11
N ASP A 331 7.23 12.06 23.19
CA ASP A 331 7.18 12.67 24.51
C ASP A 331 7.89 14.04 24.51
N GLU A 332 9.10 14.12 23.94
CA GLU A 332 9.86 15.38 23.84
C GLU A 332 9.11 16.44 23.02
N TRP A 333 8.44 16.02 21.94
CA TRP A 333 7.58 16.91 21.15
C TRP A 333 6.34 17.36 21.92
N SER A 334 5.75 16.49 22.74
CA SER A 334 4.58 16.80 23.56
C SER A 334 4.93 17.75 24.72
N ILE A 335 6.10 17.58 25.33
CA ILE A 335 6.66 18.51 26.32
C ILE A 335 6.86 19.88 25.68
N TRP A 336 7.49 19.93 24.50
CA TRP A 336 7.65 21.17 23.75
C TRP A 336 6.30 21.84 23.47
N ALA A 337 5.33 21.10 22.93
CA ALA A 337 4.01 21.62 22.56
C ALA A 337 3.22 22.17 23.77
N SER A 338 3.46 21.63 24.96
CA SER A 338 2.83 22.10 26.21
C SER A 338 3.50 23.33 26.81
N SER A 339 4.70 23.71 26.34
CA SER A 339 5.51 24.80 26.89
C SER A 339 5.44 26.11 26.10
N VAL A 340 4.77 26.11 24.95
CA VAL A 340 4.87 27.14 23.91
C VAL A 340 3.72 28.11 23.83
#